data_AF-A0A374BRF4-F1
#
_entry.id   AF-A0A374BRF4-F1
#
_cell.length_a   1.000
_cell.length_b   1.000
_cell.length_c   1.000
_cell.angle_alpha   90.00
_cell.angle_beta   90.00
_cell.angle_gamma   90.00
#
_symmetry.space_group_name_H-M   'P 1'
#
loop_
_entity.id
_entity.type
_entity.pdbx_description
1 polymer ?
#
loop_
_entity_poly.entity_id
_entity_poly.type
_entity_poly.pdbx_seq_one_letter_code
_entity_poly.pdbx_strand_id
1 'polypeptide(L)'
;MAIQQKKVATVGKKRVAISKMRVVKSKKRTYRKASARKYSHRELNAIMRILERKFLSEDKTPALRNVVGFGMGSNSIDVALRWNTKEKQLEFRRQIYNSPAIRFEGKLDPIIDNREGVSTYQGISLKAEKPSYPLGTTEIRFTITNHSGEEFVYGDAYSITAQGADGNWFVVPTDCLFTAIGHVLNDGQSGTITAHLFPDILPNKPGVYRFFYEDSIDGEKVPFMATFELK
;
A
#
# COMPACT_ATOMS: atom_id res chain seq x y z
N MET A 1 98.33 -5.29 -26.60
CA MET A 1 98.24 -4.00 -27.30
C MET A 1 97.72 -4.22 -28.71
N ALA A 2 97.03 -3.21 -29.26
CA ALA A 2 96.44 -3.08 -30.60
C ALA A 2 94.99 -3.59 -30.79
N ILE A 3 94.14 -2.60 -31.08
CA ILE A 3 92.70 -2.58 -31.35
C ILE A 3 92.51 -2.59 -32.88
N GLN A 4 91.46 -3.23 -33.41
CA GLN A 4 90.78 -2.69 -34.60
C GLN A 4 89.30 -3.13 -34.72
N GLN A 5 88.43 -2.15 -34.41
CA GLN A 5 87.17 -1.75 -35.07
C GLN A 5 86.33 -2.80 -35.81
N LYS A 6 85.15 -3.12 -35.26
CA LYS A 6 84.01 -3.70 -36.00
C LYS A 6 83.09 -2.59 -36.52
N LYS A 7 82.83 -2.64 -37.82
CA LYS A 7 81.89 -1.76 -38.56
C LYS A 7 80.46 -1.93 -38.06
N VAL A 8 79.80 -0.79 -37.86
CA VAL A 8 78.36 -0.63 -37.62
C VAL A 8 77.63 -0.74 -38.97
N ALA A 9 76.60 -1.59 -39.04
CA ALA A 9 75.67 -1.64 -40.17
C ALA A 9 74.24 -1.44 -39.67
N THR A 10 73.55 -0.55 -40.36
CA THR A 10 72.33 0.17 -40.03
C THR A 10 71.09 -0.72 -39.89
N VAL A 11 70.34 -0.50 -38.82
CA VAL A 11 69.04 -1.14 -38.54
C VAL A 11 68.00 -0.72 -39.58
N GLY A 12 67.58 -1.66 -40.42
CA GLY A 12 66.48 -1.49 -41.37
C GLY A 12 65.14 -1.31 -40.65
N LYS A 13 64.46 -0.19 -40.95
CA LYS A 13 63.07 0.09 -40.54
C LYS A 13 62.13 -1.01 -41.04
N LYS A 14 61.75 -1.96 -40.18
CA LYS A 14 60.59 -2.83 -40.42
C LYS A 14 59.32 -1.99 -40.40
N ARG A 15 58.66 -1.83 -41.55
CA ARG A 15 57.31 -1.31 -41.67
C ARG A 15 56.37 -2.23 -40.89
N VAL A 16 55.78 -1.72 -39.81
CA VAL A 16 54.70 -2.39 -39.08
C VAL A 16 53.47 -2.37 -39.99
N ALA A 17 53.03 -3.54 -40.45
CA ALA A 17 51.75 -3.71 -41.11
C ALA A 17 50.64 -3.51 -40.07
N ILE A 18 50.01 -2.33 -40.08
CA ILE A 18 48.80 -2.08 -39.29
C ILE A 18 47.68 -2.91 -39.92
N SER A 19 47.35 -4.04 -39.33
CA SER A 19 46.14 -4.78 -39.65
C SER A 19 44.95 -3.87 -39.37
N LYS A 20 44.25 -3.41 -40.42
CA LYS A 20 42.95 -2.74 -40.28
C LYS A 20 41.99 -3.75 -39.66
N MET A 21 41.78 -3.70 -38.34
CA MET A 21 40.68 -4.40 -37.69
C MET A 21 39.39 -3.90 -38.35
N ARG A 22 38.69 -4.81 -39.02
CA ARG A 22 37.36 -4.56 -39.56
C ARG A 22 36.46 -4.34 -38.35
N VAL A 23 36.12 -3.09 -38.05
CA VAL A 23 35.10 -2.76 -37.05
C VAL A 23 33.79 -3.34 -37.57
N VAL A 24 33.43 -4.53 -37.08
CA VAL A 24 32.09 -5.06 -37.23
C VAL A 24 31.21 -4.08 -36.44
N LYS A 25 30.51 -3.19 -37.15
CA LYS A 25 29.46 -2.37 -36.55
C LYS A 25 28.48 -3.32 -35.90
N SER A 26 28.54 -3.46 -34.58
CA SER A 26 27.51 -4.16 -33.82
C SER A 26 26.19 -3.50 -34.19
N LYS A 27 25.29 -4.23 -34.85
CA LYS A 27 23.92 -3.77 -35.05
C LYS A 27 23.40 -3.38 -33.67
N LYS A 28 23.16 -2.09 -33.43
CA LYS A 28 22.46 -1.63 -32.23
C LYS A 28 21.15 -2.42 -32.19
N ARG A 29 21.04 -3.38 -31.27
CA ARG A 29 19.76 -4.00 -30.93
C ARG A 29 18.93 -2.89 -30.32
N THR A 30 18.13 -2.23 -31.15
CA THR A 30 17.01 -1.43 -30.68
C THR A 30 16.03 -2.42 -30.05
N TYR A 31 16.06 -2.51 -28.73
CA TYR A 31 14.95 -3.08 -27.98
C TYR A 31 13.74 -2.20 -28.28
N ARG A 32 12.93 -2.58 -29.29
CA ARG A 32 11.54 -2.11 -29.35
C ARG A 32 10.95 -2.54 -28.02
N LYS A 33 10.62 -1.59 -27.13
CA LYS A 33 9.61 -1.84 -26.11
C LYS A 33 8.45 -2.50 -26.85
N ALA A 34 8.12 -3.74 -26.52
CA ALA A 34 6.92 -4.37 -27.05
C ALA A 34 5.81 -3.35 -26.81
N SER A 35 5.15 -2.90 -27.87
CA SER A 35 3.98 -2.03 -27.72
C SER A 35 3.04 -2.76 -26.79
N ALA A 36 2.77 -2.20 -25.61
CA ALA A 36 1.85 -2.80 -24.65
C ALA A 36 0.59 -3.19 -25.41
N ARG A 37 0.18 -4.46 -25.29
CA ARG A 37 -1.02 -4.95 -25.95
C ARG A 37 -2.14 -3.96 -25.68
N LYS A 38 -2.77 -3.47 -26.76
CA LYS A 38 -3.98 -2.67 -26.64
C LYS A 38 -5.13 -3.63 -26.41
N TYR A 39 -5.80 -3.49 -25.29
CA TYR A 39 -7.02 -4.21 -24.97
C TYR A 39 -8.20 -3.41 -25.52
N SER A 40 -9.07 -4.09 -26.24
CA SER A 40 -10.35 -3.52 -26.65
C SER A 40 -11.26 -3.36 -25.44
N HIS A 41 -12.20 -2.42 -25.52
CA HIS A 41 -13.23 -2.23 -24.50
C HIS A 41 -14.04 -3.51 -24.24
N ARG A 42 -14.27 -4.33 -25.28
CA ARG A 42 -14.95 -5.62 -25.15
C ARG A 42 -14.14 -6.63 -24.31
N GLU A 43 -12.82 -6.68 -24.49
CA GLU A 43 -11.95 -7.54 -23.68
C GLU A 43 -11.92 -7.09 -22.22
N LEU A 44 -11.79 -5.78 -21.97
CA LEU A 44 -11.80 -5.24 -20.61
C LEU A 44 -13.15 -5.48 -19.90
N ASN A 45 -14.28 -5.27 -20.59
CA ASN A 45 -15.60 -5.59 -20.06
C ASN A 45 -15.78 -7.08 -19.73
N ALA A 46 -15.19 -7.98 -20.51
CA ALA A 46 -15.23 -9.41 -20.20
C ALA A 46 -14.50 -9.72 -18.88
N ILE A 47 -13.36 -9.06 -18.64
CA ILE A 47 -12.62 -9.16 -17.38
C ILE A 47 -13.42 -8.58 -16.22
N MET A 48 -13.98 -7.37 -16.36
CA MET A 48 -14.83 -6.71 -15.36
C MET A 48 -15.95 -7.65 -14.88
N ARG A 49 -16.71 -8.24 -15.81
CA ARG A 49 -17.80 -9.15 -15.47
C ARG A 49 -17.35 -10.38 -14.69
N ILE A 50 -16.13 -10.89 -14.94
CA ILE A 50 -15.57 -12.00 -14.17
C ILE A 50 -15.25 -11.55 -12.75
N LEU A 51 -14.63 -10.37 -12.59
CA LEU A 51 -14.31 -9.81 -11.29
C LEU A 51 -15.57 -9.45 -10.50
N GLU A 52 -16.57 -8.84 -11.11
CA GLU A 52 -17.88 -8.53 -10.51
C GLU A 52 -18.56 -9.78 -9.96
N ARG A 53 -18.66 -10.86 -10.76
CA ARG A 53 -19.25 -12.12 -10.30
C ARG A 53 -18.52 -12.71 -9.11
N LYS A 54 -17.18 -12.64 -9.08
CA LYS A 54 -16.39 -13.07 -7.92
C LYS A 54 -16.63 -12.15 -6.74
N PHE A 55 -16.59 -10.83 -6.94
CA PHE A 55 -16.71 -9.86 -5.87
C PHE A 55 -18.09 -9.86 -5.17
N LEU A 56 -19.14 -10.24 -5.91
CA LEU A 56 -20.50 -10.42 -5.41
C LEU A 56 -20.77 -11.82 -4.84
N SER A 57 -19.81 -12.75 -4.84
CA SER A 57 -20.00 -14.06 -4.22
C SER A 57 -20.08 -13.95 -2.70
N GLU A 58 -20.92 -14.78 -2.09
CA GLU A 58 -21.09 -14.85 -0.62
C GLU A 58 -19.84 -15.41 0.06
N ASP A 59 -19.24 -16.46 -0.53
CA ASP A 59 -17.98 -17.03 -0.05
C ASP A 59 -16.80 -16.23 -0.60
N LYS A 60 -16.20 -15.38 0.23
CA LYS A 60 -15.05 -14.55 -0.11
C LYS A 60 -13.80 -15.10 0.53
N THR A 61 -12.88 -15.60 -0.30
CA THR A 61 -11.53 -15.95 0.13
C THR A 61 -10.80 -14.72 0.70
N PRO A 62 -9.79 -14.90 1.57
CA PRO A 62 -8.98 -13.79 2.08
C PRO A 62 -8.36 -12.93 0.96
N ALA A 63 -7.95 -13.56 -0.14
CA ALA A 63 -7.45 -12.86 -1.33
C ALA A 63 -8.51 -11.89 -1.90
N LEU A 64 -9.78 -12.30 -1.94
CA LEU A 64 -10.88 -11.48 -2.45
C LEU A 64 -11.31 -10.41 -1.44
N ARG A 65 -11.29 -10.71 -0.13
CA ARG A 65 -11.52 -9.73 0.94
C ARG A 65 -10.48 -8.61 0.95
N ASN A 66 -9.28 -8.87 0.43
CA ASN A 66 -8.24 -7.88 0.21
C ASN A 66 -8.52 -6.93 -0.97
N VAL A 67 -9.48 -7.23 -1.85
CA VAL A 67 -9.89 -6.32 -2.93
C VAL A 67 -10.87 -5.31 -2.36
N VAL A 68 -10.56 -4.02 -2.49
CA VAL A 68 -11.45 -2.92 -2.07
C VAL A 68 -12.40 -2.55 -3.20
N GLY A 69 -11.88 -2.54 -4.43
CA GLY A 69 -12.65 -2.23 -5.61
C GLY A 69 -11.82 -2.40 -6.88
N PHE A 70 -12.48 -2.29 -8.01
CA PHE A 70 -11.83 -2.31 -9.31
C PHE A 70 -12.64 -1.53 -10.34
N GLY A 71 -11.96 -0.99 -11.34
CA GLY A 71 -12.56 -0.16 -12.37
C GLY A 71 -11.85 -0.34 -13.71
N MET A 72 -12.53 0.05 -14.78
CA MET A 72 -11.96 -0.01 -16.12
C MET A 72 -11.25 1.30 -16.46
N GLY A 73 -9.96 1.21 -16.71
CA GLY A 73 -9.16 2.28 -17.29
C GLY A 73 -9.17 2.25 -18.83
N SER A 74 -8.37 3.12 -19.45
CA SER A 74 -8.31 3.25 -20.91
C SER A 74 -7.73 2.02 -21.63
N ASN A 75 -6.88 1.24 -20.96
CA ASN A 75 -6.26 0.03 -21.50
C ASN A 75 -5.98 -1.04 -20.42
N SER A 76 -6.60 -0.91 -19.25
CA SER A 76 -6.38 -1.77 -18.08
C SER A 76 -7.65 -1.94 -17.27
N ILE A 77 -7.66 -2.94 -16.40
CA ILE A 77 -8.53 -2.99 -15.24
C ILE A 77 -7.68 -2.63 -14.03
N ASP A 78 -8.09 -1.59 -13.35
CA ASP A 78 -7.42 -1.00 -12.23
C ASP A 78 -8.02 -1.63 -10.95
N VAL A 79 -7.16 -2.17 -10.08
CA VAL A 79 -7.57 -2.93 -8.89
C VAL A 79 -6.94 -2.29 -7.65
N ALA A 80 -7.78 -1.94 -6.68
CA ALA A 80 -7.35 -1.44 -5.38
C ALA A 80 -7.33 -2.58 -4.36
N LEU A 81 -6.22 -2.70 -3.62
CA LEU A 81 -6.06 -3.67 -2.54
C LEU A 81 -6.01 -2.96 -1.19
N ARG A 82 -6.64 -3.57 -0.17
CA ARG A 82 -6.61 -3.13 1.24
C ARG A 82 -5.20 -3.20 1.80
N TRP A 83 -4.47 -4.25 1.42
CA TRP A 83 -3.05 -4.45 1.68
C TRP A 83 -2.32 -4.69 0.35
N ASN A 84 -1.64 -3.65 -0.14
CA ASN A 84 -1.00 -3.67 -1.45
C ASN A 84 0.51 -3.95 -1.35
N THR A 85 0.86 -5.23 -1.26
CA THR A 85 2.26 -5.70 -1.36
C THR A 85 2.45 -6.57 -2.59
N LYS A 86 3.70 -6.84 -2.97
CA LYS A 86 4.01 -7.76 -4.08
C LYS A 86 3.44 -9.15 -3.83
N GLU A 87 3.51 -9.65 -2.59
CA GLU A 87 2.93 -10.95 -2.23
C GLU A 87 1.42 -10.96 -2.45
N LYS A 88 0.71 -9.90 -2.02
CA LYS A 88 -0.74 -9.79 -2.18
C LYS A 88 -1.19 -9.60 -3.62
N GLN A 89 -0.41 -8.90 -4.44
CA GLN A 89 -0.65 -8.83 -5.89
C GLN A 89 -0.49 -10.19 -6.58
N LEU A 90 0.52 -10.97 -6.19
CA LEU A 90 0.72 -12.32 -6.71
C LEU A 90 -0.39 -13.27 -6.25
N GLU A 91 -0.80 -13.15 -5.00
CA GLU A 91 -1.94 -13.87 -4.43
C GLU A 91 -3.23 -13.60 -5.21
N PHE A 92 -3.54 -12.32 -5.50
CA PHE A 92 -4.66 -11.94 -6.37
C PHE A 92 -4.57 -12.65 -7.73
N ARG A 93 -3.40 -12.59 -8.39
CA ARG A 93 -3.22 -13.21 -9.72
C ARG A 93 -3.44 -14.71 -9.67
N ARG A 94 -2.97 -15.38 -8.61
CA ARG A 94 -3.10 -16.83 -8.43
C ARG A 94 -4.55 -17.25 -8.16
N GLN A 95 -5.25 -16.53 -7.28
CA GLN A 95 -6.53 -16.99 -6.72
C GLN A 95 -7.76 -16.35 -7.38
N ILE A 96 -7.63 -15.13 -7.89
CA ILE A 96 -8.76 -14.35 -8.40
C ILE A 96 -8.70 -14.30 -9.92
N TYR A 97 -7.69 -13.65 -10.49
CA TYR A 97 -7.57 -13.50 -11.94
C TYR A 97 -6.16 -13.08 -12.39
N ASN A 98 -5.54 -13.86 -13.28
CA ASN A 98 -4.25 -13.52 -13.87
C ASN A 98 -4.41 -12.95 -15.28
N SER A 99 -4.19 -11.65 -15.45
CA SER A 99 -4.15 -11.02 -16.78
C SER A 99 -3.16 -9.85 -16.81
N PRO A 100 -2.45 -9.64 -17.94
CA PRO A 100 -1.60 -8.45 -18.11
C PRO A 100 -2.40 -7.15 -18.16
N ALA A 101 -3.74 -7.22 -18.33
CA ALA A 101 -4.62 -6.05 -18.26
C ALA A 101 -4.82 -5.54 -16.82
N ILE A 102 -4.51 -6.35 -15.79
CA ILE A 102 -4.66 -5.95 -14.39
C ILE A 102 -3.51 -5.01 -13.99
N ARG A 103 -3.85 -3.79 -13.59
CA ARG A 103 -2.98 -2.83 -12.91
C ARG A 103 -3.41 -2.70 -11.47
N PHE A 104 -2.47 -2.78 -10.53
CA PHE A 104 -2.76 -2.50 -9.12
C PHE A 104 -2.51 -1.03 -8.83
N GLU A 105 -3.45 -0.40 -8.14
CA GLU A 105 -3.38 1.02 -7.78
C GLU A 105 -2.91 1.24 -6.35
N GLY A 106 -2.62 2.49 -6.01
CA GLY A 106 -2.11 2.89 -4.70
C GLY A 106 -0.61 2.65 -4.53
N LYS A 107 -0.11 3.04 -3.36
CA LYS A 107 1.28 2.85 -2.99
C LYS A 107 1.56 1.34 -2.83
N LEU A 108 2.69 0.90 -3.38
CA LEU A 108 3.22 -0.43 -3.10
C LEU A 108 3.93 -0.38 -1.73
N ASP A 109 3.68 -1.38 -0.89
CA ASP A 109 4.23 -1.54 0.46
C ASP A 109 3.51 -0.70 1.56
N PRO A 110 3.71 -1.03 2.85
CA PRO A 110 3.00 -0.39 3.95
C PRO A 110 3.13 1.13 3.95
N ILE A 111 2.03 1.82 4.25
CA ILE A 111 2.03 3.27 4.44
C ILE A 111 2.59 3.54 5.83
N ILE A 112 3.77 4.14 5.90
CA ILE A 112 4.32 4.66 7.15
C ILE A 112 3.50 5.87 7.57
N ASP A 113 3.08 5.85 8.83
CA ASP A 113 2.23 6.86 9.42
C ASP A 113 2.61 7.08 10.89
N ASN A 114 3.61 7.94 11.07
CA ASN A 114 4.14 8.31 12.38
C ASN A 114 3.38 9.51 12.99
N ARG A 115 2.18 9.84 12.50
CA ARG A 115 1.39 10.93 13.10
C ARG A 115 1.09 10.63 14.56
N GLU A 116 0.94 11.68 15.35
CA GLU A 116 0.42 11.62 16.71
C GLU A 116 -0.96 12.26 16.74
N GLY A 117 -1.70 11.98 17.81
CA GLY A 117 -3.00 12.56 18.03
C GLY A 117 -3.30 12.69 19.51
N VAL A 118 -4.46 13.24 19.82
CA VAL A 118 -4.88 13.53 21.20
C VAL A 118 -6.03 12.62 21.60
N SER A 119 -6.04 12.13 22.84
CA SER A 119 -7.20 11.39 23.35
C SER A 119 -8.34 12.31 23.78
N THR A 120 -8.08 13.62 23.91
CA THR A 120 -9.08 14.62 24.30
C THR A 120 -8.82 15.95 23.61
N TYR A 121 -9.89 16.66 23.24
CA TYR A 121 -9.84 18.01 22.68
C TYR A 121 -11.16 18.72 22.97
N GLN A 122 -11.11 19.91 23.59
CA GLN A 122 -12.28 20.77 23.85
C GLN A 122 -13.52 20.03 24.40
N GLY A 123 -13.34 19.15 25.39
CA GLY A 123 -14.44 18.38 26.00
C GLY A 123 -14.84 17.11 25.23
N ILE A 124 -14.35 16.89 24.01
CA ILE A 124 -14.47 15.61 23.32
C ILE A 124 -13.36 14.68 23.79
N SER A 125 -13.68 13.41 24.05
CA SER A 125 -12.69 12.39 24.42
C SER A 125 -12.89 11.08 23.68
N LEU A 126 -11.80 10.38 23.41
CA LEU A 126 -11.76 9.11 22.70
C LEU A 126 -10.93 8.08 23.48
N LYS A 127 -11.47 6.88 23.67
CA LYS A 127 -10.80 5.80 24.40
C LYS A 127 -11.20 4.42 23.87
N ALA A 128 -10.25 3.47 23.85
CA ALA A 128 -10.58 2.07 23.64
C ALA A 128 -11.39 1.50 24.82
N GLU A 129 -12.44 0.72 24.55
CA GLU A 129 -13.28 0.11 25.61
C GLU A 129 -12.48 -0.87 26.49
N LYS A 130 -11.46 -1.51 25.91
CA LYS A 130 -10.51 -2.37 26.63
C LYS A 130 -9.07 -1.95 26.31
N PRO A 131 -8.15 -2.04 27.29
CA PRO A 131 -6.74 -1.73 27.06
C PRO A 131 -6.03 -2.80 26.23
N SER A 132 -6.54 -4.03 26.20
CA SER A 132 -5.90 -5.15 25.50
C SER A 132 -6.91 -6.19 25.00
N TYR A 133 -6.60 -6.83 23.88
CA TYR A 133 -7.42 -7.84 23.20
C TYR A 133 -6.57 -9.06 22.77
N PRO A 134 -7.19 -10.24 22.61
CA PRO A 134 -6.52 -11.41 22.05
C PRO A 134 -6.02 -11.19 20.61
N LEU A 135 -4.93 -11.88 20.20
CA LEU A 135 -4.44 -11.83 18.82
C LEU A 135 -5.47 -12.20 17.74
N GLY A 136 -6.44 -13.06 18.06
CA GLY A 136 -7.51 -13.46 17.14
C GLY A 136 -8.60 -12.40 16.92
N THR A 137 -8.50 -11.23 17.57
CA THR A 137 -9.53 -10.19 17.50
C THR A 137 -9.65 -9.58 16.11
N THR A 138 -10.89 -9.53 15.62
CA THR A 138 -11.27 -8.90 14.36
C THR A 138 -12.01 -7.58 14.54
N GLU A 139 -12.44 -7.27 15.77
CA GLU A 139 -13.25 -6.08 16.09
C GLU A 139 -12.74 -5.42 17.37
N ILE A 140 -12.53 -4.11 17.32
CA ILE A 140 -12.12 -3.26 18.43
C ILE A 140 -13.16 -2.15 18.59
N ARG A 141 -13.57 -1.87 19.83
CA ARG A 141 -14.56 -0.83 20.12
C ARG A 141 -13.92 0.32 20.87
N PHE A 142 -14.34 1.52 20.50
CA PHE A 142 -13.91 2.78 21.09
C PHE A 142 -15.12 3.56 21.54
N THR A 143 -15.01 4.21 22.70
CA THR A 143 -16.01 5.16 23.19
C THR A 143 -15.54 6.56 22.82
N ILE A 144 -16.43 7.33 22.20
CA ILE A 144 -16.28 8.77 22.00
C ILE A 144 -17.31 9.48 22.86
N THR A 145 -16.89 10.43 23.68
CA THR A 145 -17.74 11.12 24.65
C THR A 145 -17.68 12.62 24.42
N ASN A 146 -18.84 13.25 24.42
CA ASN A 146 -18.99 14.69 24.30
C ASN A 146 -19.24 15.33 25.67
N HIS A 147 -18.35 16.22 26.09
CA HIS A 147 -18.50 17.14 27.22
C HIS A 147 -18.08 18.57 26.84
N SER A 148 -18.29 18.97 25.59
CA SER A 148 -17.90 20.29 25.09
C SER A 148 -18.88 21.40 25.49
N GLY A 149 -20.09 21.05 25.95
CA GLY A 149 -21.20 21.98 26.14
C GLY A 149 -22.03 22.24 24.88
N GLU A 150 -21.63 21.71 23.72
CA GLU A 150 -22.29 21.90 22.42
C GLU A 150 -22.61 20.55 21.76
N GLU A 151 -23.40 20.55 20.67
CA GLU A 151 -23.60 19.35 19.86
C GLU A 151 -22.31 18.97 19.11
N PHE A 152 -21.99 17.68 19.07
CA PHE A 152 -20.86 17.13 18.34
C PHE A 152 -21.31 16.01 17.39
N VAL A 153 -20.90 16.09 16.13
CA VAL A 153 -21.21 15.08 15.12
C VAL A 153 -19.94 14.33 14.75
N TYR A 154 -19.97 13.00 14.81
CA TYR A 154 -18.84 12.16 14.44
C TYR A 154 -19.17 11.15 13.34
N GLY A 155 -18.17 10.77 12.54
CA GLY A 155 -18.31 9.81 11.45
C GLY A 155 -17.66 8.45 11.72
N ASP A 156 -17.74 7.56 10.72
CA ASP A 156 -17.22 6.19 10.80
C ASP A 156 -15.82 6.03 10.17
N ALA A 157 -15.25 7.08 9.56
CA ALA A 157 -13.95 6.99 8.90
C ALA A 157 -12.81 6.99 9.94
N TYR A 158 -11.99 5.95 9.90
CA TYR A 158 -10.85 5.80 10.81
C TYR A 158 -9.65 5.15 10.12
N SER A 159 -8.51 5.15 10.80
CA SER A 159 -7.36 4.34 10.45
C SER A 159 -6.72 3.74 11.69
N ILE A 160 -6.01 2.61 11.52
CA ILE A 160 -5.26 1.98 12.61
C ILE A 160 -3.82 1.84 12.16
N THR A 161 -2.88 2.09 13.07
CA THR A 161 -1.45 1.82 12.87
C THR A 161 -0.94 0.81 13.88
N ALA A 162 0.04 0.00 13.48
CA ALA A 162 0.80 -0.88 14.35
C ALA A 162 2.29 -0.54 14.28
N GLN A 163 3.01 -0.76 15.37
CA GLN A 163 4.44 -0.50 15.39
C GLN A 163 5.23 -1.65 14.74
N GLY A 164 6.14 -1.30 13.83
CA GLY A 164 7.10 -2.19 13.22
C GLY A 164 8.28 -2.47 14.13
N ALA A 165 9.03 -3.52 13.82
CA ALA A 165 10.26 -3.86 14.54
C ALA A 165 11.35 -2.78 14.39
N ASP A 166 11.25 -1.94 13.37
CA ASP A 166 12.11 -0.78 13.12
C ASP A 166 11.67 0.47 13.90
N GLY A 167 10.61 0.37 14.71
CA GLY A 167 10.05 1.46 15.51
C GLY A 167 9.07 2.36 14.74
N ASN A 168 8.97 2.24 13.41
CA ASN A 168 8.03 3.00 12.61
C ASN A 168 6.61 2.47 12.76
N TRP A 169 5.63 3.35 12.61
CA TRP A 169 4.23 2.97 12.59
C TRP A 169 3.74 2.80 11.17
N PHE A 170 3.02 1.72 10.90
CA PHE A 170 2.44 1.47 9.59
C PHE A 170 0.93 1.31 9.70
N VAL A 171 0.21 1.90 8.74
CA VAL A 171 -1.24 1.70 8.61
C VAL A 171 -1.49 0.21 8.37
N VAL A 172 -2.40 -0.39 9.14
CA VAL A 172 -2.84 -1.78 8.93
C VAL A 172 -4.10 -1.82 8.08
N PRO A 173 -4.44 -2.97 7.47
CA PRO A 173 -5.70 -3.12 6.76
C PRO A 173 -6.89 -2.86 7.69
N THR A 174 -7.71 -1.87 7.36
CA THR A 174 -8.97 -1.51 8.03
C THR A 174 -10.09 -1.40 7.02
N ASP A 175 -11.29 -1.03 7.45
CA ASP A 175 -12.37 -0.66 6.53
C ASP A 175 -11.92 0.41 5.52
N CYS A 176 -12.36 0.24 4.27
CA CYS A 176 -12.00 1.13 3.15
C CYS A 176 -13.23 1.71 2.45
N LEU A 177 -14.42 1.24 2.83
CA LEU A 177 -15.70 1.70 2.31
C LEU A 177 -16.53 2.11 3.51
N PHE A 178 -16.70 3.42 3.67
CA PHE A 178 -17.48 4.00 4.74
C PHE A 178 -18.76 4.57 4.14
N THR A 179 -19.90 4.28 4.77
CA THR A 179 -21.09 5.06 4.52
C THR A 179 -20.87 6.42 5.18
N ALA A 180 -21.14 7.51 4.46
CA ALA A 180 -21.05 8.85 5.04
C ALA A 180 -22.23 9.09 5.99
N ILE A 181 -22.15 8.49 7.19
CA ILE A 181 -23.12 8.63 8.27
C ILE A 181 -22.49 9.53 9.34
N GLY A 182 -23.23 10.56 9.75
CA GLY A 182 -22.90 11.36 10.92
C GLY A 182 -23.75 10.93 12.11
N HIS A 183 -23.11 10.64 13.23
CA HIS A 183 -23.74 10.34 14.51
C HIS A 183 -23.70 11.58 15.38
N VAL A 184 -24.83 11.94 15.98
CA VAL A 184 -24.96 13.16 16.79
C VAL A 184 -24.86 12.83 18.27
N LEU A 185 -24.01 13.55 18.99
CA LEU A 185 -23.87 13.51 20.45
C LEU A 185 -24.14 14.89 21.03
N ASN A 186 -25.17 14.99 21.87
CA ASN A 186 -25.36 16.14 22.76
C ASN A 186 -24.33 16.13 23.89
N ASP A 187 -24.21 17.25 24.59
CA ASP A 187 -23.37 17.34 25.79
C ASP A 187 -23.74 16.25 26.82
N GLY A 188 -22.73 15.60 27.38
CA GLY A 188 -22.86 14.47 28.30
C GLY A 188 -23.04 13.11 27.62
N GLN A 189 -23.26 13.03 26.30
CA GLN A 189 -23.51 11.76 25.62
C GLN A 189 -22.23 11.06 25.19
N SER A 190 -22.34 9.74 25.02
CA SER A 190 -21.28 8.89 24.48
C SER A 190 -21.80 8.05 23.33
N GLY A 191 -20.94 7.84 22.34
CA GLY A 191 -21.14 6.94 21.21
C GLY A 191 -20.07 5.86 21.17
N THR A 192 -20.31 4.85 20.34
CA THR A 192 -19.34 3.77 20.08
C THR A 192 -18.90 3.82 18.63
N ILE A 193 -17.58 3.76 18.41
CA ILE A 193 -16.97 3.52 17.10
C ILE A 193 -16.48 2.07 17.08
N THR A 194 -16.89 1.31 16.06
CA THR A 194 -16.47 -0.08 15.87
C THR A 194 -15.47 -0.16 14.72
N ALA A 195 -14.27 -0.62 15.02
CA ALA A 195 -13.18 -0.76 14.06
C ALA A 195 -12.87 -2.22 13.80
N HIS A 196 -12.55 -2.55 12.55
CA HIS A 196 -12.28 -3.92 12.12
C HIS A 196 -10.81 -4.13 11.76
N LEU A 197 -10.28 -5.26 12.20
CA LEU A 197 -8.99 -5.81 11.81
C LEU A 197 -9.21 -6.99 10.85
N PHE A 198 -8.25 -7.21 9.96
CA PHE A 198 -8.31 -8.25 8.94
C PHE A 198 -7.14 -9.23 9.06
N PRO A 199 -7.12 -10.08 10.12
CA PRO A 199 -6.02 -11.02 10.37
C PRO A 199 -5.86 -12.10 9.28
N ASP A 200 -6.90 -12.33 8.49
CA ASP A 200 -6.88 -13.19 7.29
C ASP A 200 -6.09 -12.55 6.13
N ILE A 201 -6.00 -11.22 6.09
CA ILE A 201 -5.22 -10.46 5.10
C ILE A 201 -3.79 -10.20 5.63
N LEU A 202 -3.70 -9.60 6.81
CA LEU A 202 -2.44 -9.31 7.51
C LEU A 202 -2.57 -9.85 8.94
N PRO A 203 -1.89 -10.96 9.29
CA PRO A 203 -1.96 -11.52 10.62
C PRO A 203 -1.63 -10.48 11.70
N ASN A 204 -2.47 -10.43 12.73
CA ASN A 204 -2.25 -9.59 13.90
C ASN A 204 -0.94 -9.99 14.60
N LYS A 205 -0.21 -9.00 15.10
CA LYS A 205 1.03 -9.21 15.85
C LYS A 205 0.84 -8.70 17.27
N PRO A 206 1.51 -9.31 18.27
CA PRO A 206 1.55 -8.74 19.60
C PRO A 206 2.14 -7.33 19.59
N GLY A 207 1.57 -6.43 20.38
CA GLY A 207 2.09 -5.07 20.56
C GLY A 207 1.01 -4.01 20.66
N VAL A 208 1.47 -2.76 20.62
CA VAL A 208 0.61 -1.56 20.72
C VAL A 208 0.12 -1.17 19.33
N TYR A 209 -1.16 -0.84 19.27
CA TYR A 209 -1.85 -0.30 18.11
C TYR A 209 -2.39 1.08 18.46
N ARG A 210 -2.43 1.97 17.45
CA ARG A 210 -3.02 3.32 17.57
C ARG A 210 -4.18 3.42 16.59
N PHE A 211 -5.36 3.70 17.13
CA PHE A 211 -6.54 4.06 16.37
C PHE A 211 -6.59 5.58 16.20
N PHE A 212 -6.92 6.03 14.99
CA PHE A 212 -7.06 7.43 14.64
C PHE A 212 -8.43 7.71 14.05
N TYR A 213 -9.06 8.75 14.58
CA TYR A 213 -10.26 9.39 14.06
C TYR A 213 -9.94 10.87 13.83
N GLU A 214 -10.28 11.43 12.67
CA GLU A 214 -10.01 12.85 12.37
C GLU A 214 -11.33 13.57 12.18
N ASP A 215 -11.47 14.72 12.83
CA ASP A 215 -12.60 15.62 12.66
C ASP A 215 -12.14 17.07 12.53
N SER A 216 -13.05 17.95 12.11
CA SER A 216 -12.84 19.40 12.04
C SER A 216 -13.69 20.10 13.10
N ILE A 217 -13.05 20.56 14.17
CA ILE A 217 -13.71 21.30 15.26
C ILE A 217 -13.31 22.77 15.13
N ASP A 218 -14.28 23.67 14.97
CA ASP A 218 -14.08 25.12 14.75
C ASP A 218 -13.11 25.46 13.59
N GLY A 219 -13.10 24.61 12.56
CA GLY A 219 -12.23 24.75 11.40
C GLY A 219 -10.79 24.23 11.61
N GLU A 220 -10.47 23.71 12.79
CA GLU A 220 -9.22 23.01 13.06
C GLU A 220 -9.37 21.51 12.87
N LYS A 221 -8.45 20.91 12.11
CA LYS A 221 -8.36 19.45 11.99
C LYS A 221 -7.74 18.85 13.24
N VAL A 222 -8.50 18.01 13.93
CA VAL A 222 -8.09 17.36 15.17
C VAL A 222 -7.93 15.85 14.94
N PRO A 223 -6.70 15.32 15.01
CA PRO A 223 -6.47 13.88 14.99
C PRO A 223 -6.69 13.31 16.39
N PHE A 224 -7.87 12.74 16.64
CA PHE A 224 -8.10 11.96 17.85
C PHE A 224 -7.35 10.63 17.78
N MET A 225 -6.77 10.23 18.90
CA MET A 225 -6.01 8.99 19.00
C MET A 225 -6.35 8.22 20.29
N ALA A 226 -6.55 6.91 20.13
CA ALA A 226 -6.63 5.98 21.23
C ALA A 226 -5.67 4.80 21.00
N THR A 227 -5.15 4.24 22.09
CA THR A 227 -4.23 3.10 22.04
C THR A 227 -4.89 1.84 22.60
N PHE A 228 -4.50 0.69 22.05
CA PHE A 228 -4.86 -0.62 22.55
C PHE A 228 -3.75 -1.63 22.26
N GLU A 229 -3.72 -2.73 23.00
CA GLU A 229 -2.75 -3.81 22.79
C GLU A 229 -3.41 -5.05 22.19
N LEU A 230 -2.67 -5.77 21.35
CA LEU A 230 -2.96 -7.16 21.03
C LEU A 230 -1.95 -8.07 21.71
N LYS A 231 -2.41 -9.15 22.35
CA LYS A 231 -1.57 -10.15 23.03
C LYS A 231 -2.15 -11.56 23.03
#